data_AF-A0A843SY53-F1
#
_entry.id   AF-A0A843SY53-F1
#
_cell.length_a   1.000
_cell.length_b   1.000
_cell.length_c   1.000
_cell.angle_alpha   90.00
_cell.angle_beta   90.00
_cell.angle_gamma   90.00
#
_symmetry.space_group_name_H-M   'P 1'
#
loop_
_entity.id
_entity.type
_entity.pdbx_description
1 polymer ?
#
loop_
_entity_poly.entity_id
_entity_poly.type
_entity_poly.pdbx_seq_one_letter_code
_entity_poly.pdbx_strand_id
1 'polypeptide(L)'
;MTLVELDRALRKLRLSGMADVLETRLRHAQAERLPPLDLVATLVSDELQRREDRLVARRHKQAAFRDPDRSLENFDFDFNKTMNRALIFDLATGRFIQQREDALFLGPPGTGKSHLAQAIGRAAIQQGYRVTYREAHTLLEQVAEAAIDGTRKTLLADLATVPLLIIDDLGMRKLPHTAAEDLLELIMRRYERAATLLTSNRHAECAVHRGSVWAGLRPPPLGSLAGEPRREECEEAGGGGRGAQARGADASDLDHPGSLRPDARRPRAVGRVTNRSVVTEDEQAR
;
A
#
# COMPACT_ATOMS: atom_id res chain seq x y z
N MET A 1 -39.53 -4.22 -33.31
CA MET A 1 -38.86 -5.02 -32.27
C MET A 1 -39.78 -5.11 -31.07
N THR A 2 -40.03 -6.30 -30.57
CA THR A 2 -40.74 -6.52 -29.30
C THR A 2 -39.80 -6.29 -28.10
N LEU A 3 -40.36 -6.14 -26.89
CA LEU A 3 -39.56 -5.99 -25.66
C LEU A 3 -38.60 -7.17 -25.45
N VAL A 4 -39.06 -8.39 -25.78
CA VAL A 4 -38.28 -9.63 -25.66
C VAL A 4 -37.13 -9.67 -26.66
N GLU A 5 -37.37 -9.22 -27.90
CA GLU A 5 -36.30 -9.09 -28.91
C GLU A 5 -35.27 -8.05 -28.50
N LEU A 6 -35.70 -6.95 -27.89
CA LEU A 6 -34.81 -5.91 -27.39
C LEU A 6 -33.96 -6.39 -26.22
N ASP A 7 -34.53 -7.07 -25.22
CA ASP A 7 -33.76 -7.67 -24.11
C ASP A 7 -32.69 -8.65 -24.65
N ARG A 8 -33.07 -9.55 -25.58
CA ARG A 8 -32.12 -10.48 -26.21
C ARG A 8 -31.01 -9.75 -26.95
N ALA A 9 -31.33 -8.68 -27.68
CA ALA A 9 -30.34 -7.87 -28.38
C ALA A 9 -29.38 -7.17 -27.41
N LEU A 10 -29.90 -6.57 -26.33
CA LEU A 10 -29.10 -5.92 -25.28
C LEU A 10 -28.14 -6.90 -24.61
N ARG A 11 -28.61 -8.12 -24.29
CA ARG A 11 -27.76 -9.18 -23.72
C ARG A 11 -26.67 -9.62 -24.70
N LYS A 12 -26.99 -9.75 -26.00
CA LYS A 12 -26.00 -10.06 -27.05
C LYS A 12 -24.91 -8.98 -27.16
N LEU A 13 -25.27 -7.71 -26.94
CA LEU A 13 -24.35 -6.57 -26.89
C LEU A 13 -23.62 -6.41 -25.54
N ARG A 14 -23.85 -7.31 -24.57
CA ARG A 14 -23.31 -7.24 -23.19
C ARG A 14 -23.76 -5.97 -22.44
N LEU A 15 -24.97 -5.49 -22.71
CA LEU A 15 -25.62 -4.36 -22.03
C LEU A 15 -26.57 -4.88 -20.95
N SER A 16 -26.02 -5.65 -20.01
CA SER A 16 -26.82 -6.36 -19.00
C SER A 16 -27.54 -5.44 -18.01
N GLY A 17 -26.96 -4.26 -17.71
CA GLY A 17 -27.60 -3.25 -16.87
C GLY A 17 -28.83 -2.67 -17.52
N MET A 18 -28.73 -2.28 -18.80
CA MET A 18 -29.91 -1.84 -19.56
C MET A 18 -30.97 -2.92 -19.62
N ALA A 19 -30.57 -4.16 -19.94
CA ALA A 19 -31.49 -5.28 -20.09
C ALA A 19 -32.29 -5.56 -18.80
N ASP A 20 -31.61 -5.56 -17.65
CA ASP A 20 -32.24 -5.90 -16.37
C ASP A 20 -33.21 -4.79 -15.87
N VAL A 21 -33.02 -3.52 -16.26
CA VAL A 21 -33.87 -2.39 -15.82
C VAL A 21 -34.82 -1.86 -16.90
N LEU A 22 -34.74 -2.40 -18.13
CA LEU A 22 -35.44 -1.90 -19.32
C LEU A 22 -36.94 -1.70 -19.08
N GLU A 23 -37.62 -2.73 -18.57
CA GLU A 23 -39.06 -2.69 -18.36
C GLU A 23 -39.46 -1.68 -17.29
N THR A 24 -38.70 -1.61 -16.19
CA THR A 24 -38.91 -0.66 -15.10
C THR A 24 -38.77 0.79 -15.60
N ARG A 25 -37.71 1.08 -16.36
CA ARG A 25 -37.46 2.42 -16.92
C ARG A 25 -38.48 2.81 -17.99
N LEU A 26 -38.95 1.86 -18.79
CA LEU A 26 -40.02 2.11 -19.76
C LEU A 26 -41.35 2.50 -19.08
N ARG A 27 -41.75 1.77 -18.03
CA ARG A 27 -42.96 2.10 -17.27
C ARG A 27 -42.84 3.47 -16.60
N HIS A 28 -41.67 3.78 -16.04
CA HIS A 28 -41.38 5.09 -15.45
C HIS A 28 -41.48 6.22 -16.50
N ALA A 29 -40.87 6.04 -17.68
CA ALA A 29 -40.94 7.02 -18.75
C ALA A 29 -42.36 7.26 -19.27
N GLN A 30 -43.21 6.23 -19.27
CA GLN A 30 -44.63 6.36 -19.62
C GLN A 30 -45.41 7.14 -18.57
N ALA A 31 -45.17 6.88 -17.28
CA ALA A 31 -45.86 7.56 -16.18
C ALA A 31 -45.48 9.05 -16.11
N GLU A 32 -44.19 9.36 -16.18
CA GLU A 32 -43.64 10.71 -16.08
C GLU A 32 -43.61 11.47 -17.43
N ARG A 33 -44.04 10.82 -18.52
CA ARG A 33 -43.99 11.35 -19.90
C ARG A 33 -42.60 11.87 -20.29
N LEU A 34 -41.56 11.10 -19.94
CA LEU A 34 -40.18 11.48 -20.24
C LEU A 34 -39.95 11.56 -21.75
N PRO A 35 -39.21 12.57 -22.24
CA PRO A 35 -38.72 12.61 -23.61
C PRO A 35 -37.97 11.32 -23.97
N PRO A 36 -38.06 10.84 -25.22
CA PRO A 36 -37.38 9.62 -25.64
C PRO A 36 -35.86 9.64 -25.40
N LEU A 37 -35.24 10.81 -25.55
CA LEU A 37 -33.82 11.00 -25.29
C LEU A 37 -33.47 10.75 -23.82
N ASP A 38 -34.30 11.22 -22.88
CA ASP A 38 -34.06 11.10 -21.45
C ASP A 38 -34.21 9.64 -20.98
N LEU A 39 -35.14 8.89 -21.57
CA LEU A 39 -35.24 7.44 -21.35
C LEU A 39 -33.94 6.74 -21.77
N VAL A 40 -33.44 7.03 -22.97
CA VAL A 40 -32.19 6.42 -23.47
C VAL A 40 -31.01 6.83 -22.60
N ALA A 41 -30.91 8.11 -22.23
CA ALA A 41 -29.87 8.62 -21.34
C ALA A 41 -29.88 7.91 -19.97
N THR A 42 -31.07 7.69 -19.40
CA THR A 42 -31.22 6.97 -18.13
C THR A 42 -30.79 5.51 -18.23
N LEU A 43 -31.20 4.80 -19.30
CA LEU A 43 -30.79 3.42 -19.52
C LEU A 43 -29.27 3.29 -19.70
N VAL A 44 -28.66 4.19 -20.47
CA VAL A 44 -27.21 4.23 -20.67
C VAL A 44 -26.50 4.51 -19.34
N SER A 45 -27.02 5.41 -18.53
CA SER A 45 -26.46 5.73 -17.20
C SER A 45 -26.51 4.51 -16.27
N ASP A 46 -27.62 3.76 -16.26
CA ASP A 46 -27.74 2.53 -15.46
C ASP A 46 -26.71 1.45 -15.89
N GLU A 47 -26.43 1.34 -17.19
CA GLU A 47 -25.39 0.43 -17.70
C GLU A 47 -23.99 0.86 -17.29
N LEU A 48 -23.68 2.16 -17.41
CA LEU A 48 -22.39 2.71 -17.01
C LEU A 48 -22.15 2.50 -15.52
N GLN A 49 -23.12 2.84 -14.68
CA GLN A 49 -23.07 2.63 -13.23
C GLN A 49 -22.81 1.15 -12.90
N ARG A 50 -23.57 0.23 -13.50
CA ARG A 50 -23.39 -1.21 -13.27
C ARG A 50 -22.00 -1.71 -13.69
N ARG A 51 -21.41 -1.14 -14.75
CA ARG A 51 -20.05 -1.49 -15.17
C ARG A 51 -19.01 -0.97 -14.18
N GLU A 52 -19.17 0.25 -13.69
CA GLU A 52 -18.32 0.84 -12.66
C GLU A 52 -18.38 0.02 -11.36
N ASP A 53 -19.59 -0.29 -10.87
CA ASP A 53 -19.80 -1.10 -9.67
C ASP A 53 -19.14 -2.48 -9.80
N ARG A 54 -19.31 -3.14 -10.95
CA ARG A 54 -18.67 -4.44 -11.22
C ARG A 54 -17.15 -4.34 -11.28
N LEU A 55 -16.61 -3.25 -11.81
CA LEU A 55 -15.18 -3.01 -11.88
C LEU A 55 -14.59 -2.82 -10.48
N VAL A 56 -15.24 -2.01 -9.64
CA VAL A 56 -14.88 -1.78 -8.24
C VAL A 56 -14.95 -3.09 -7.45
N ALA A 57 -16.07 -3.83 -7.54
CA ALA A 57 -16.23 -5.11 -6.87
C ALA A 57 -15.17 -6.14 -7.28
N ARG A 58 -14.83 -6.19 -8.58
CA ARG A 58 -13.76 -7.06 -9.09
C ARG A 58 -12.40 -6.67 -8.51
N ARG A 59 -12.07 -5.37 -8.49
CA ARG A 59 -10.81 -4.87 -7.89
C ARG A 59 -10.75 -5.15 -6.39
N HIS A 60 -11.86 -4.97 -5.68
CA HIS A 60 -11.95 -5.29 -4.25
C HIS A 60 -11.69 -6.78 -3.98
N LYS A 61 -12.26 -7.68 -4.79
CA LYS A 61 -11.98 -9.12 -4.71
C LYS A 61 -10.52 -9.45 -5.03
N GLN A 62 -9.94 -8.80 -6.04
CA GLN A 62 -8.54 -9.01 -6.43
C GLN A 62 -7.53 -8.49 -5.40
N ALA A 63 -7.89 -7.42 -4.67
CA ALA A 63 -7.05 -6.87 -3.63
C ALA A 63 -6.81 -7.86 -2.48
N ALA A 64 -7.77 -8.77 -2.22
CA ALA A 64 -7.70 -9.80 -1.20
C ALA A 64 -7.37 -9.24 0.21
N PHE A 65 -8.11 -8.21 0.61
CA PHE A 65 -8.06 -7.68 1.98
C PHE A 65 -8.44 -8.77 2.99
N ARG A 66 -7.82 -8.72 4.17
CA ARG A 66 -8.13 -9.61 5.30
C ARG A 66 -9.56 -9.39 5.80
N ASP A 67 -9.90 -8.13 6.05
CA ASP A 67 -11.20 -7.69 6.54
C ASP A 67 -11.86 -6.75 5.51
N PRO A 68 -12.87 -7.20 4.76
CA PRO A 68 -13.46 -6.40 3.67
C PRO A 68 -14.21 -5.15 4.14
N ASP A 69 -14.62 -5.07 5.41
CA ASP A 69 -15.47 -4.00 5.94
C ASP A 69 -14.70 -2.81 6.53
N ARG A 70 -13.35 -2.87 6.54
CA ARG A 70 -12.50 -1.81 7.10
C ARG A 70 -12.53 -0.57 6.22
N SER A 71 -13.25 0.47 6.61
CA SER A 71 -13.28 1.78 5.94
C SER A 71 -12.71 2.87 6.85
N LEU A 72 -12.41 4.04 6.28
CA LEU A 72 -12.01 5.21 7.06
C LEU A 72 -13.17 5.73 7.91
N GLU A 73 -14.41 5.59 7.43
CA GLU A 73 -15.64 5.96 8.14
C GLU A 73 -15.85 5.13 9.42
N ASN A 74 -15.49 3.84 9.37
CA ASN A 74 -15.61 2.92 10.49
C ASN A 74 -14.41 2.97 11.45
N PHE A 75 -13.44 3.86 11.22
CA PHE A 75 -12.26 3.97 12.07
C PHE A 75 -12.49 4.98 13.19
N ASP A 76 -12.39 4.53 14.44
CA ASP A 76 -12.46 5.40 15.60
C ASP A 76 -11.11 6.14 15.79
N PHE A 77 -11.05 7.39 15.32
CA PHE A 77 -9.89 8.24 15.48
C PHE A 77 -9.74 8.81 16.91
N ASP A 78 -10.73 8.64 17.79
CA ASP A 78 -10.64 9.08 19.19
C ASP A 78 -9.89 8.06 20.05
N PHE A 79 -9.84 6.79 19.61
CA PHE A 79 -9.05 5.72 20.21
C PHE A 79 -7.53 6.02 20.19
N ASN A 80 -7.02 6.70 19.16
CA ASN A 80 -5.61 7.07 19.06
C ASN A 80 -5.41 8.54 18.68
N LYS A 81 -5.40 9.42 19.68
CA LYS A 81 -5.20 10.87 19.51
C LYS A 81 -3.81 11.27 19.01
N THR A 82 -2.81 10.39 19.13
CA THR A 82 -1.45 10.68 18.63
C THR A 82 -1.33 10.55 17.11
N MET A 83 -2.35 9.98 16.48
CA MET A 83 -2.38 9.72 15.05
C MET A 83 -2.73 10.99 14.27
N ASN A 84 -1.90 11.33 13.29
CA ASN A 84 -2.12 12.50 12.45
C ASN A 84 -3.26 12.24 11.44
N ARG A 85 -4.48 12.69 11.79
CA ARG A 85 -5.67 12.57 10.94
C ARG A 85 -5.46 13.19 9.56
N ALA A 86 -4.85 14.38 9.49
CA ALA A 86 -4.63 15.08 8.23
C ALA A 86 -3.76 14.25 7.27
N LEU A 87 -2.72 13.60 7.78
CA LEU A 87 -1.87 12.72 6.98
C LEU A 87 -2.63 11.49 6.47
N ILE A 88 -3.50 10.89 7.29
CA ILE A 88 -4.30 9.73 6.87
C ILE A 88 -5.28 10.11 5.76
N PHE A 89 -5.96 11.25 5.91
CA PHE A 89 -6.86 11.74 4.86
C PHE A 89 -6.10 12.12 3.59
N ASP A 90 -4.90 12.70 3.71
CA ASP A 90 -4.03 12.95 2.54
C ASP A 90 -3.64 11.65 1.83
N LEU A 91 -3.20 10.62 2.57
CA LEU A 91 -2.92 9.30 1.99
C LEU A 91 -4.19 8.69 1.35
N ALA A 92 -5.35 8.88 1.96
CA ALA A 92 -6.62 8.42 1.41
C ALA A 92 -6.99 9.10 0.08
N THR A 93 -6.45 10.29 -0.23
CA THR A 93 -6.65 10.94 -1.55
C THR A 93 -5.93 10.22 -2.69
N GLY A 94 -5.04 9.26 -2.39
CA GLY A 94 -4.28 8.52 -3.41
C GLY A 94 -3.16 9.33 -4.06
N ARG A 95 -2.88 10.55 -3.62
CA ARG A 95 -1.80 11.40 -4.16
C ARG A 95 -0.44 10.70 -4.14
N PHE A 96 -0.09 10.03 -3.03
CA PHE A 96 1.16 9.28 -2.92
C PHE A 96 1.27 8.15 -3.95
N ILE A 97 0.14 7.53 -4.35
CA ILE A 97 0.09 6.50 -5.40
C ILE A 97 0.45 7.10 -6.76
N GLN A 98 -0.07 8.29 -7.07
CA GLN A 98 0.25 9.02 -8.30
C GLN A 98 1.73 9.42 -8.34
N GLN A 99 2.27 9.84 -7.19
CA GLN A 99 3.66 10.25 -7.04
C GLN A 99 4.63 9.06 -6.93
N ARG A 100 4.11 7.83 -6.82
CA ARG A 100 4.88 6.59 -6.65
C ARG A 100 5.75 6.63 -5.40
N GLU A 101 5.22 7.26 -4.36
CA GLU A 101 5.84 7.35 -3.05
C GLU A 101 5.41 6.17 -2.17
N ASP A 102 6.25 5.81 -1.21
CA ASP A 102 5.95 4.77 -0.25
C ASP A 102 5.42 5.38 1.07
N ALA A 103 4.51 4.66 1.72
CA ALA A 103 3.97 5.02 3.03
C ALA A 103 4.32 3.95 4.04
N LEU A 104 4.75 4.35 5.25
CA LEU A 104 5.06 3.42 6.34
C LEU A 104 4.29 3.81 7.60
N PHE A 105 3.53 2.86 8.14
CA PHE A 105 2.92 2.96 9.46
C PHE A 105 3.75 2.21 10.49
N LEU A 106 4.31 2.96 11.44
CA LEU A 106 5.02 2.45 12.60
C LEU A 106 4.25 2.73 13.87
N GLY A 107 4.26 1.77 14.79
CA GLY A 107 3.72 1.97 16.13
C GLY A 107 3.40 0.66 16.83
N PRO A 108 3.10 0.68 18.13
CA PRO A 108 2.81 -0.52 18.90
C PRO A 108 1.60 -1.29 18.34
N PRO A 109 1.48 -2.60 18.61
CA PRO A 109 0.31 -3.38 18.21
C PRO A 109 -0.97 -2.80 18.79
N GLY A 110 -2.11 -3.03 18.13
CA GLY A 110 -3.41 -2.52 18.57
C GLY A 110 -3.72 -1.06 18.23
N THR A 111 -2.81 -0.33 17.58
CA THR A 111 -3.00 1.09 17.19
C THR A 111 -3.81 1.33 15.92
N GLY A 112 -4.33 0.27 15.29
CA GLY A 112 -5.19 0.39 14.10
C GLY A 112 -4.46 0.49 12.75
N LYS A 113 -3.14 0.30 12.69
CA LYS A 113 -2.34 0.38 11.44
C LYS A 113 -2.87 -0.51 10.31
N SER A 114 -3.17 -1.77 10.61
CA SER A 114 -3.74 -2.72 9.65
C SER A 114 -5.14 -2.32 9.17
N HIS A 115 -5.95 -1.69 10.03
CA HIS A 115 -7.26 -1.14 9.63
C HIS A 115 -7.04 0.00 8.64
N LEU A 116 -6.16 0.95 8.96
CA LEU A 116 -5.90 2.11 8.13
C LEU A 116 -5.29 1.74 6.79
N ALA A 117 -4.37 0.78 6.76
CA ALA A 117 -3.80 0.24 5.52
C ALA A 117 -4.90 -0.29 4.60
N GLN A 118 -5.81 -1.13 5.10
CA GLN A 118 -6.94 -1.65 4.33
C GLN A 118 -7.93 -0.56 3.92
N ALA A 119 -8.21 0.39 4.81
CA ALA A 119 -9.12 1.50 4.55
C ALA A 119 -8.60 2.43 3.44
N ILE A 120 -7.31 2.76 3.45
CA ILE A 120 -6.63 3.51 2.37
C ILE A 120 -6.66 2.70 1.07
N GLY A 121 -6.39 1.39 1.15
CA GLY A 121 -6.50 0.49 -0.01
C GLY A 121 -7.89 0.51 -0.64
N ARG A 122 -8.95 0.51 0.16
CA ARG A 122 -10.33 0.61 -0.34
C ARG A 122 -10.61 1.98 -0.96
N ALA A 123 -10.17 3.07 -0.32
CA ALA A 123 -10.30 4.41 -0.88
C ALA A 123 -9.61 4.52 -2.26
N ALA A 124 -8.41 3.92 -2.39
CA ALA A 124 -7.70 3.86 -3.66
C ALA A 124 -8.45 3.05 -4.74
N ILE A 125 -9.11 1.95 -4.37
CA ILE A 125 -9.94 1.18 -5.32
C ILE A 125 -11.13 2.00 -5.83
N GLN A 126 -11.77 2.77 -4.95
CA GLN A 126 -12.87 3.67 -5.32
C GLN A 126 -12.42 4.77 -6.29
N GLN A 127 -11.17 5.21 -6.17
CA GLN A 127 -10.55 6.15 -7.12
C GLN A 127 -10.06 5.49 -8.41
N GLY A 128 -10.26 4.17 -8.56
CA GLY A 128 -9.95 3.44 -9.78
C GLY A 128 -8.58 2.75 -9.80
N TYR A 129 -7.80 2.80 -8.71
CA TYR A 129 -6.53 2.10 -8.64
C TYR A 129 -6.71 0.59 -8.46
N ARG A 130 -5.75 -0.18 -8.97
CA ARG A 130 -5.58 -1.60 -8.62
C ARG A 130 -4.72 -1.66 -7.37
N VAL A 131 -5.17 -2.46 -6.40
CA VAL A 131 -4.50 -2.63 -5.11
C VAL A 131 -4.29 -4.13 -4.89
N THR A 132 -3.19 -4.48 -4.24
CA THR A 132 -2.95 -5.84 -3.74
C THR A 132 -2.54 -5.74 -2.29
N TYR A 133 -3.24 -6.47 -1.41
CA TYR A 133 -2.95 -6.55 0.01
C TYR A 133 -2.39 -7.94 0.34
N ARG A 134 -1.31 -7.99 1.10
CA ARG A 134 -0.80 -9.24 1.69
C ARG A 134 -0.28 -8.97 3.09
N GLU A 135 -0.49 -9.94 3.98
CA GLU A 135 0.28 -10.00 5.21
C GLU A 135 1.71 -10.40 4.86
N ALA A 136 2.69 -9.78 5.51
CA ALA A 136 4.10 -9.92 5.15
C ALA A 136 4.57 -11.38 5.17
N HIS A 137 4.17 -12.15 6.18
CA HIS A 137 4.54 -13.56 6.27
C HIS A 137 3.95 -14.38 5.13
N THR A 138 2.67 -14.20 4.80
CA THR A 138 2.01 -14.89 3.68
C THR A 138 2.64 -14.53 2.34
N LEU A 139 3.00 -13.26 2.15
CA LEU A 139 3.70 -12.82 0.96
C LEU A 139 5.05 -13.53 0.79
N LEU A 140 5.82 -13.63 1.87
CA LEU A 140 7.16 -14.21 1.84
C LEU A 140 7.12 -15.74 1.70
N GLU A 141 6.14 -16.40 2.31
CA GLU A 141 5.84 -17.81 2.07
C GLU A 141 5.49 -18.05 0.60
N GLN A 142 4.62 -17.23 0.00
CA GLN A 142 4.27 -17.32 -1.43
C GLN A 142 5.48 -17.13 -2.34
N VAL A 143 6.40 -16.22 -1.99
CA VAL A 143 7.65 -16.02 -2.75
C VAL A 143 8.58 -17.22 -2.63
N ALA A 144 8.70 -17.81 -1.44
CA ALA A 144 9.50 -19.01 -1.20
C ALA A 144 8.94 -20.23 -1.94
N GLU A 145 7.62 -20.45 -1.90
CA GLU A 145 6.94 -21.51 -2.66
C GLU A 145 7.13 -21.32 -4.17
N ALA A 146 6.93 -20.10 -4.67
CA ALA A 146 7.14 -19.78 -6.07
C ALA A 146 8.61 -19.98 -6.52
N ALA A 147 9.57 -19.93 -5.59
CA ALA A 147 10.98 -20.23 -5.88
C ALA A 147 11.17 -21.72 -6.19
N ILE A 148 10.49 -22.58 -5.44
CA ILE A 148 10.49 -24.04 -5.62
C ILE A 148 9.79 -24.40 -6.95
N ASP A 149 8.66 -23.77 -7.23
CA ASP A 149 7.86 -24.01 -8.44
C ASP A 149 8.41 -23.35 -9.71
N GLY A 150 9.50 -22.59 -9.60
CA GLY A 150 10.10 -21.85 -10.73
C GLY A 150 9.28 -20.64 -11.22
N THR A 151 8.22 -20.25 -10.51
CA THR A 151 7.32 -19.15 -10.88
C THR A 151 7.63 -17.82 -10.16
N ARG A 152 8.63 -17.78 -9.27
CA ARG A 152 9.04 -16.60 -8.48
C ARG A 152 9.21 -15.33 -9.29
N LYS A 153 9.83 -15.43 -10.48
CA LYS A 153 10.07 -14.27 -11.35
C LYS A 153 8.76 -13.62 -11.81
N THR A 154 7.76 -14.44 -12.15
CA THR A 154 6.42 -13.99 -12.56
C THR A 154 5.70 -13.34 -11.39
N LEU A 155 5.69 -13.99 -10.22
CA LEU A 155 5.07 -13.43 -9.01
C LEU A 155 5.66 -12.07 -8.63
N LEU A 156 6.99 -11.94 -8.60
CA LEU A 156 7.65 -10.66 -8.30
C LEU A 156 7.38 -9.60 -9.38
N ALA A 157 7.24 -9.97 -10.65
CA ALA A 157 6.90 -9.03 -11.72
C ALA A 157 5.45 -8.52 -11.57
N ASP A 158 4.52 -9.41 -11.26
CA ASP A 158 3.13 -9.05 -11.00
C ASP A 158 3.04 -8.10 -9.81
N LEU A 159 3.65 -8.48 -8.68
CA LEU A 159 3.70 -7.65 -7.48
C LEU A 159 4.42 -6.32 -7.70
N ALA A 160 5.41 -6.23 -8.59
CA ALA A 160 6.11 -4.99 -8.89
C ALA A 160 5.31 -4.01 -9.74
N THR A 161 4.32 -4.49 -10.51
CA THR A 161 3.55 -3.65 -11.46
C THR A 161 2.20 -3.17 -10.91
N VAL A 162 1.74 -3.73 -9.79
CA VAL A 162 0.51 -3.27 -9.13
C VAL A 162 0.70 -1.81 -8.66
N PRO A 163 -0.22 -0.87 -8.97
CA PRO A 163 -0.11 0.53 -8.58
C PRO A 163 0.09 0.76 -7.09
N LEU A 164 -0.66 0.03 -6.25
CA LEU A 164 -0.50 0.05 -4.80
C LEU A 164 -0.35 -1.38 -4.26
N LEU A 165 0.79 -1.66 -3.66
CA LEU A 165 1.04 -2.89 -2.91
C LEU A 165 1.00 -2.57 -1.42
N ILE A 166 0.16 -3.27 -0.67
CA ILE A 166 0.04 -3.14 0.78
C ILE A 166 0.64 -4.39 1.42
N ILE A 167 1.67 -4.20 2.24
CA ILE A 167 2.37 -5.24 2.99
C ILE A 167 2.13 -4.97 4.47
N ASP A 168 1.28 -5.79 5.07
CA ASP A 168 0.84 -5.61 6.45
C ASP A 168 1.60 -6.50 7.43
N ASP A 169 1.76 -6.02 8.66
CA ASP A 169 2.25 -6.75 9.82
C ASP A 169 3.71 -7.25 9.72
N LEU A 170 4.61 -6.37 9.26
CA LEU A 170 6.04 -6.67 9.24
C LEU A 170 6.61 -6.81 10.66
N GLY A 171 7.16 -8.00 10.93
CA GLY A 171 7.97 -8.27 12.11
C GLY A 171 7.29 -9.06 13.23
N MET A 172 6.08 -9.59 13.01
CA MET A 172 5.32 -10.33 14.04
C MET A 172 5.47 -11.86 14.01
N ARG A 173 6.08 -12.42 12.96
CA ARG A 173 6.26 -13.88 12.80
C ARG A 173 7.69 -14.22 12.36
N LYS A 174 8.11 -15.46 12.63
CA LYS A 174 9.38 -15.99 12.10
C LYS A 174 9.27 -16.04 10.57
N LEU A 175 10.21 -15.38 9.91
CA LEU A 175 10.25 -15.31 8.46
C LEU A 175 11.21 -16.38 7.90
N PRO A 176 11.01 -16.84 6.65
CA PRO A 176 11.98 -17.67 5.94
C PRO A 176 13.39 -17.05 5.93
N HIS A 177 14.42 -17.87 5.78
CA HIS A 177 15.81 -17.38 5.76
C HIS A 177 16.09 -16.39 4.61
N THR A 178 15.41 -16.53 3.47
CA THR A 178 15.54 -15.64 2.30
C THR A 178 14.66 -14.39 2.38
N ALA A 179 13.81 -14.28 3.40
CA ALA A 179 12.75 -13.28 3.44
C ALA A 179 13.22 -11.83 3.36
N ALA A 180 14.36 -11.53 3.99
CA ALA A 180 14.92 -10.18 3.97
C ALA A 180 15.37 -9.79 2.54
N GLU A 181 16.01 -10.72 1.84
CA GLU A 181 16.47 -10.52 0.46
C GLU A 181 15.29 -10.41 -0.51
N ASP A 182 14.29 -11.29 -0.37
CA ASP A 182 13.07 -11.29 -1.18
C ASP A 182 12.28 -9.97 -1.01
N LEU A 183 12.10 -9.51 0.23
CA LEU A 183 11.42 -8.24 0.51
C LEU A 183 12.20 -7.05 -0.03
N LEU A 184 13.53 -7.04 0.16
CA LEU A 184 14.39 -5.97 -0.35
C LEU A 184 14.33 -5.91 -1.88
N GLU A 185 14.43 -7.06 -2.56
CA GLU A 185 14.32 -7.14 -4.00
C GLU A 185 12.97 -6.59 -4.49
N LEU A 186 11.87 -6.95 -3.83
CA LEU A 186 10.54 -6.45 -4.18
C LEU A 186 10.42 -4.94 -4.00
N ILE A 187 10.87 -4.40 -2.86
CA ILE A 187 10.86 -2.95 -2.60
C ILE A 187 11.70 -2.22 -3.65
N MET A 188 12.92 -2.70 -3.93
CA MET A 188 13.81 -2.09 -4.92
C MET A 188 13.25 -2.13 -6.35
N ARG A 189 12.51 -3.19 -6.72
CA ARG A 189 11.82 -3.26 -8.02
C ARG A 189 10.68 -2.23 -8.16
N ARG A 190 10.10 -1.81 -7.03
CA ARG A 190 8.95 -0.88 -6.95
C ARG A 190 9.35 0.57 -6.74
N TYR A 191 10.52 0.82 -6.17
CA TYR A 191 11.05 2.17 -5.91
C TYR A 191 10.94 3.08 -7.14
N GLU A 192 10.33 4.26 -6.95
CA GLU A 192 10.02 5.28 -7.99
C GLU A 192 9.16 4.79 -9.19
N ARG A 193 8.60 3.57 -9.10
CA ARG A 193 7.80 2.93 -10.16
C ARG A 193 6.35 2.71 -9.75
N ALA A 194 6.12 2.30 -8.51
CA ALA A 194 4.79 2.09 -7.95
C ALA A 194 4.82 2.25 -6.43
N ALA A 195 3.70 2.66 -5.84
CA ALA A 195 3.63 2.98 -4.41
C ALA A 195 3.48 1.73 -3.53
N THR A 196 4.14 1.70 -2.39
CA THR A 196 4.06 0.62 -1.42
C THR A 196 3.62 1.17 -0.07
N LEU A 197 2.60 0.56 0.54
CA LEU A 197 2.20 0.85 1.92
C LEU A 197 2.63 -0.29 2.83
N LEU A 198 3.41 0.03 3.83
CA LEU A 198 3.98 -0.92 4.78
C LEU A 198 3.42 -0.64 6.18
N THR A 199 3.18 -1.69 6.97
CA THR A 199 2.94 -1.54 8.40
C THR A 199 3.93 -2.38 9.20
N SER A 200 4.44 -1.85 10.31
CA SER A 200 5.30 -2.60 11.22
C SER A 200 5.04 -2.23 12.68
N ASN A 201 5.15 -3.24 13.54
CA ASN A 201 5.04 -3.09 14.99
C ASN A 201 6.39 -2.82 15.66
N ARG A 202 7.48 -2.69 14.89
CA ARG A 202 8.82 -2.40 15.43
C ARG A 202 9.00 -0.91 15.72
N HIS A 203 9.65 -0.60 16.83
CA HIS A 203 10.02 0.77 17.19
C HIS A 203 11.03 1.34 16.17
N ALA A 204 10.94 2.63 15.88
CA ALA A 204 11.68 3.32 14.81
C ALA A 204 13.21 3.36 14.99
N GLU A 205 13.76 2.83 16.08
CA GLU A 205 15.21 2.86 16.36
C GLU A 205 16.05 2.12 15.31
N CYS A 206 15.48 1.17 14.56
CA CYS A 206 16.19 0.50 13.46
C CYS A 206 16.23 1.29 12.13
N ALA A 207 15.49 2.39 11.98
CA ALA A 207 15.39 3.12 10.69
C ALA A 207 16.43 4.25 10.52
N VAL A 208 17.23 4.56 11.55
CA VAL A 208 18.23 5.64 11.49
C VAL A 208 19.59 5.08 11.05
N HIS A 209 19.69 4.63 9.81
CA HIS A 209 20.97 4.67 9.09
C HIS A 209 20.74 4.95 7.61
N ARG A 210 21.13 6.18 7.22
CA ARG A 210 21.26 6.74 5.86
C ARG A 210 19.96 7.07 5.12
N GLY A 211 19.59 8.35 5.24
CA GLY A 211 19.34 9.18 4.06
C GLY A 211 18.17 8.80 3.16
N SER A 212 16.98 8.62 3.73
CA SER A 212 15.71 8.70 2.99
C SER A 212 14.72 9.46 3.87
N VAL A 213 13.85 10.28 3.28
CA VAL A 213 12.85 11.06 4.02
C VAL A 213 11.79 10.10 4.54
N TRP A 214 11.81 9.85 5.85
CA TRP A 214 10.78 9.12 6.58
C TRP A 214 9.85 10.14 7.24
N ALA A 215 8.55 9.93 7.15
CA ALA A 215 7.55 10.82 7.74
C ALA A 215 7.66 10.85 9.27
N GLY A 216 8.39 11.86 9.76
CA GLY A 216 8.03 12.66 10.93
C GLY A 216 8.02 11.99 12.30
N LEU A 217 9.21 11.84 12.91
CA LEU A 217 9.47 12.14 14.32
C LEU A 217 10.92 12.65 14.39
N ARG A 218 11.09 13.96 14.52
CA ARG A 218 12.41 14.60 14.64
C ARG A 218 12.89 14.38 16.10
N PRO A 219 14.10 13.86 16.36
CA PRO A 219 14.65 13.91 17.72
C PRO A 219 14.97 15.37 18.09
N PRO A 220 14.92 15.74 19.38
CA PRO A 220 15.30 17.08 19.82
C PRO A 220 16.79 17.35 19.53
N PRO A 221 17.21 18.62 19.37
CA PRO A 221 18.59 18.94 19.07
C PRO A 221 19.51 18.56 20.23
N LEU A 222 20.46 17.67 19.97
CA LEU A 222 21.56 17.37 20.88
C LEU A 222 22.50 18.58 20.98
N GLY A 223 22.32 19.36 22.04
CA GLY A 223 23.23 20.41 22.48
C GLY A 223 23.20 20.50 23.99
N SER A 224 24.31 20.12 24.62
CA SER A 224 24.59 20.09 26.07
C SER A 224 23.88 18.98 26.86
N LEU A 225 24.60 17.89 27.12
CA LEU A 225 25.20 17.60 28.42
C LEU A 225 26.10 16.37 28.27
N ALA A 226 27.31 16.50 28.82
CA ALA A 226 28.29 15.43 28.93
C ALA A 226 27.71 14.27 29.75
N GLY A 227 28.01 13.04 29.32
CA GLY A 227 27.68 11.81 30.06
C GLY A 227 27.65 10.61 29.11
N GLU A 228 28.76 9.88 29.05
CA GLU A 228 28.87 8.60 28.36
C GLU A 228 27.81 7.59 28.85
N PRO A 229 27.16 6.78 27.99
CA PRO A 229 26.38 5.66 28.47
C PRO A 229 27.29 4.44 28.66
N ARG A 230 27.29 3.92 29.89
CA ARG A 230 27.89 2.65 30.28
C ARG A 230 27.23 1.49 29.53
N ARG A 231 28.05 0.48 29.19
CA ARG A 231 27.63 -0.83 28.70
C ARG A 231 27.09 -1.65 29.87
N GLU A 232 25.81 -2.01 29.84
CA GLU A 232 25.06 -2.96 30.71
C GLU A 232 23.59 -2.70 30.29
N GLU A 233 22.71 -3.60 29.83
CA GLU A 233 22.46 -5.01 30.10
C GLU A 233 21.87 -5.68 28.83
N CYS A 234 22.47 -6.77 28.38
CA CYS A 234 21.83 -7.80 27.55
C CYS A 234 22.25 -9.15 28.14
N GLU A 235 21.69 -9.49 29.30
CA GLU A 235 21.69 -10.85 29.85
C GLU A 235 20.30 -11.45 29.61
N GLU A 236 20.22 -12.46 28.76
CA GLU A 236 20.28 -13.88 29.14
C GLU A 236 19.00 -14.37 29.84
N ALA A 237 18.06 -14.88 29.03
CA ALA A 237 17.23 -16.01 29.45
C ALA A 237 17.90 -17.26 28.86
N GLY A 238 18.67 -17.94 29.71
CA GLY A 238 19.50 -19.08 29.35
C GLY A 238 18.77 -20.42 29.23
N GLY A 239 19.58 -21.41 28.85
CA GLY A 239 19.32 -22.83 28.87
C GLY A 239 19.49 -23.44 27.48
N GLY A 240 20.55 -24.17 27.12
CA GLY A 240 21.65 -24.77 27.87
C GLY A 240 22.06 -26.04 27.09
N GLY A 241 23.36 -26.30 26.94
CA GLY A 241 23.83 -27.65 26.59
C GLY A 241 24.81 -27.79 25.42
N ARG A 242 26.10 -27.73 25.78
CA ARG A 242 27.21 -28.64 25.37
C ARG A 242 27.52 -28.83 23.87
N GLY A 243 28.65 -28.23 23.47
CA GLY A 243 29.89 -28.97 23.14
C GLY A 243 30.06 -29.53 21.72
N ALA A 244 31.06 -29.03 20.98
CA ALA A 244 32.16 -29.81 20.39
C ALA A 244 33.01 -28.97 19.42
N GLN A 245 34.33 -29.20 19.45
CA GLN A 245 35.38 -28.63 18.63
C GLN A 245 35.58 -29.39 17.30
N ALA A 246 36.01 -28.70 16.24
CA ALA A 246 37.04 -29.07 15.23
C ALA A 246 37.13 -27.95 14.16
N ARG A 247 38.27 -27.24 13.96
CA ARG A 247 39.38 -27.51 12.99
C ARG A 247 38.86 -27.84 11.57
N GLY A 248 39.26 -27.25 10.44
CA GLY A 248 40.28 -26.27 10.01
C GLY A 248 40.41 -26.35 8.46
N ALA A 249 41.11 -25.39 7.84
CA ALA A 249 41.59 -25.36 6.43
C ALA A 249 40.52 -25.19 5.33
N ASP A 250 40.72 -24.50 4.18
CA ASP A 250 41.91 -23.94 3.53
C ASP A 250 41.49 -22.83 2.55
N ALA A 251 42.43 -21.94 2.24
CA ALA A 251 42.33 -20.91 1.21
C ALA A 251 43.18 -21.30 -0.01
N SER A 252 42.68 -21.08 -1.22
CA SER A 252 43.51 -20.82 -2.40
C SER A 252 42.69 -20.30 -3.59
N ASP A 253 43.08 -19.08 -3.97
CA ASP A 253 42.95 -18.29 -5.21
C ASP A 253 42.58 -18.95 -6.55
N LEU A 254 41.96 -18.15 -7.46
CA LEU A 254 42.57 -17.69 -8.73
C LEU A 254 41.63 -16.76 -9.57
N ASP A 255 42.09 -15.53 -9.79
CA ASP A 255 42.11 -14.64 -10.98
C ASP A 255 40.88 -14.28 -11.89
N HIS A 256 40.51 -12.98 -11.81
CA HIS A 256 40.25 -11.88 -12.80
C HIS A 256 39.79 -12.10 -14.27
N PRO A 257 39.34 -11.05 -15.04
CA PRO A 257 38.85 -9.69 -14.72
C PRO A 257 37.54 -9.27 -15.47
N GLY A 258 36.92 -8.13 -15.11
CA GLY A 258 35.78 -7.60 -15.87
C GLY A 258 35.26 -6.24 -15.38
N SER A 259 35.97 -5.17 -15.73
CA SER A 259 35.63 -3.78 -15.42
C SER A 259 34.38 -3.29 -16.16
N LEU A 260 33.34 -2.89 -15.43
CA LEU A 260 32.30 -1.98 -15.93
C LEU A 260 31.98 -0.95 -14.83
N ARG A 261 32.45 0.29 -15.06
CA ARG A 261 32.07 1.46 -14.26
C ARG A 261 30.62 1.83 -14.59
N PRO A 262 29.72 2.04 -13.62
CA PRO A 262 28.51 2.80 -13.86
C PRO A 262 28.80 4.29 -13.68
N ASP A 263 28.42 5.02 -14.71
CA ASP A 263 28.44 6.47 -14.88
C ASP A 263 27.78 7.17 -13.68
N ALA A 264 28.58 7.88 -12.88
CA ALA A 264 28.12 8.65 -11.73
C ALA A 264 27.39 9.92 -12.19
N ARG A 265 26.10 9.78 -12.55
CA ARG A 265 25.22 10.94 -12.70
C ARG A 265 24.81 11.42 -11.30
N ARG A 266 25.38 12.56 -10.91
CA ARG A 266 25.03 13.33 -9.70
C ARG A 266 23.50 13.45 -9.57
N PRO A 267 22.89 13.21 -8.40
CA PRO A 267 21.51 13.62 -8.17
C PRO A 267 21.44 15.15 -8.29
N ARG A 268 20.57 15.64 -9.17
CA ARG A 268 20.22 17.06 -9.26
C ARG A 268 19.39 17.43 -8.03
N ALA A 269 19.93 18.33 -7.22
CA ALA A 269 19.15 19.04 -6.21
C ALA A 269 18.09 19.91 -6.90
N VAL A 270 16.82 19.60 -6.67
CA VAL A 270 15.65 20.43 -6.98
C VAL A 270 14.62 20.08 -5.90
N GLY A 271 14.01 20.97 -5.15
CA GLY A 271 14.06 22.42 -5.04
C GLY A 271 13.31 22.77 -3.75
N ARG A 272 13.82 23.77 -3.05
CA ARG A 272 13.32 24.30 -1.79
C ARG A 272 11.89 24.84 -1.97
N VAL A 273 10.88 24.25 -1.33
CA VAL A 273 9.61 24.96 -1.08
C VAL A 273 9.77 25.70 0.25
N THR A 274 10.18 26.95 0.15
CA THR A 274 10.21 27.87 1.29
C THR A 274 8.80 28.22 1.70
N ASN A 275 8.51 28.08 2.99
CA ASN A 275 7.27 28.50 3.62
C ASN A 275 7.20 30.04 3.57
N ARG A 276 6.27 30.59 2.80
CA ARG A 276 5.92 32.02 2.85
C ARG A 276 4.41 32.14 2.77
N SER A 277 3.78 32.23 3.92
CA SER A 277 2.52 32.94 4.17
C SER A 277 2.42 33.13 5.67
N VAL A 278 3.01 34.23 6.11
CA VAL A 278 2.67 34.89 7.37
C VAL A 278 1.23 35.38 7.21
N VAL A 279 0.32 34.90 8.04
CA VAL A 279 -0.85 35.67 8.45
C VAL A 279 -0.76 35.75 9.96
N THR A 280 -0.32 36.92 10.42
CA THR A 280 -0.45 37.39 11.79
C THR A 280 -1.92 37.73 12.02
N GLU A 281 -2.60 36.99 12.88
CA GLU A 281 -3.79 37.45 13.58
C GLU A 281 -3.56 37.23 15.07
N ASP A 282 -3.06 38.29 15.72
CA ASP A 282 -3.07 38.41 17.18
C ASP A 282 -3.15 39.91 17.51
N GLU A 283 -4.36 40.48 17.40
CA GLU A 283 -4.68 41.77 18.04
C GLU A 283 -6.21 41.99 18.14
N GLN A 284 -6.88 41.27 19.05
CA GLN A 284 -8.08 41.77 19.72
C GLN A 284 -8.14 41.26 21.16
N ALA A 285 -7.45 41.97 22.05
CA ALA A 285 -7.78 42.02 23.46
C ALA A 285 -7.53 43.45 23.97
N ARG A 286 -8.65 44.14 24.21
CA ARG A 286 -8.86 45.49 24.80
C ARG A 286 -9.07 46.62 23.81
#